data_AF-A0A2D6AIW1-F1
#
_entry.id   AF-A0A2D6AIW1-F1
#
_cell.length_a   1.000
_cell.length_b   1.000
_cell.length_c   1.000
_cell.angle_alpha   90.00
_cell.angle_beta   90.00
_cell.angle_gamma   90.00
#
_symmetry.space_group_name_H-M   'P 1'
#
loop_
_entity.id
_entity.type
_entity.pdbx_description
1 polymer ?
#
loop_
_entity_poly.entity_id
_entity_poly.type
_entity_poly.pdbx_seq_one_letter_code
_entity_poly.pdbx_strand_id
1 'polypeptide(L)'
;MRGGKGLQPYVGEDAKDARNTIQGFDRSFAQIKSNVGITYRTAIDIGCGNGRIAARLAGEFDSVVAIDPYDDYHPSHVRGNVSHCRCTWEEYQPTCLFDLIMFWGSFYLFSDDGAGVIRKCASSLCDGGVVLIADDISRNIDRAADVAKDNLIYSIESIRGDLHEVYELIQNDYYRVTVLKKI
;
A
#
# COMPACT_ATOMS: atom_id res chain seq x y z
N MET A 1 -12.00 19.84 -13.26
CA MET A 1 -11.74 18.93 -12.12
C MET A 1 -10.33 18.41 -12.27
N ARG A 2 -9.44 18.71 -11.31
CA ARG A 2 -8.07 18.16 -11.28
C ARG A 2 -8.09 17.10 -10.18
N GLY A 3 -7.99 15.83 -10.54
CA GLY A 3 -7.87 14.75 -9.55
C GLY A 3 -6.59 14.91 -8.74
N GLY A 4 -6.68 14.67 -7.43
CA GLY A 4 -5.56 14.54 -6.51
C GLY A 4 -4.63 13.43 -7.01
N LYS A 5 -3.42 13.84 -7.40
CA LYS A 5 -2.44 13.00 -8.10
C LYS A 5 -1.63 12.07 -7.18
N GLY A 6 -2.06 11.82 -5.94
CA GLY A 6 -1.22 11.06 -5.01
C GLY A 6 0.00 11.83 -4.47
N LEU A 7 -0.04 13.17 -4.41
CA LEU A 7 1.18 13.98 -4.31
C LEU A 7 1.36 14.71 -2.96
N GLN A 8 2.31 14.25 -2.14
CA GLN A 8 2.98 15.08 -1.12
C GLN A 8 4.48 14.73 -1.05
N PRO A 9 5.39 15.73 -1.04
CA PRO A 9 6.76 15.52 -0.62
C PRO A 9 6.83 15.28 0.90
N TYR A 10 7.62 14.30 1.34
CA TYR A 10 7.94 14.13 2.76
C TYR A 10 8.64 15.40 3.28
N VAL A 11 8.06 16.05 4.31
CA VAL A 11 8.67 17.20 4.99
C VAL A 11 8.66 16.97 6.50
N GLY A 12 9.83 16.94 7.14
CA GLY A 12 9.95 17.01 8.61
C GLY A 12 10.35 15.73 9.36
N GLU A 13 10.08 15.73 10.67
CA GLU A 13 10.53 14.73 11.67
C GLU A 13 9.98 13.31 11.46
N ASP A 14 9.02 13.10 10.57
CA ASP A 14 8.41 11.80 10.24
C ASP A 14 9.43 10.77 9.69
N ALA A 15 10.57 11.23 9.17
CA ALA A 15 11.67 10.37 8.78
C ALA A 15 12.50 9.82 9.96
N LYS A 16 12.28 10.31 11.20
CA LYS A 16 13.22 10.12 12.32
C LYS A 16 13.11 8.81 13.08
N ASP A 17 12.02 8.02 12.95
CA ASP A 17 11.95 6.71 13.63
C ASP A 17 11.71 5.53 12.69
N ALA A 18 12.70 5.28 11.84
CA ALA A 18 12.74 4.16 10.91
C ALA A 18 12.50 2.77 11.55
N ARG A 19 12.76 2.63 12.86
CA ARG A 19 12.56 1.38 13.60
C ARG A 19 11.08 1.10 13.86
N ASN A 20 10.27 2.13 14.07
CA ASN A 20 8.83 1.97 14.33
C ASN A 20 8.06 1.54 13.07
N THR A 21 8.44 2.05 11.90
CA THR A 21 7.78 1.69 10.63
C THR A 21 8.00 0.21 10.28
N ILE A 22 9.24 -0.30 10.39
CA ILE A 22 9.53 -1.70 10.03
C ILE A 22 8.95 -2.67 11.06
N GLN A 23 9.01 -2.35 12.36
CA GLN A 23 8.35 -3.18 13.37
C GLN A 23 6.83 -3.18 13.23
N GLY A 24 6.24 -2.03 12.90
CA GLY A 24 4.82 -1.90 12.57
C GLY A 24 4.46 -2.78 11.37
N PHE A 25 5.25 -2.69 10.30
CA PHE A 25 5.12 -3.53 9.12
C PHE A 25 5.22 -5.02 9.46
N ASP A 26 6.28 -5.47 10.13
CA ASP A 26 6.51 -6.89 10.44
C ASP A 26 5.35 -7.50 11.24
N ARG A 27 4.81 -6.75 12.22
CA ARG A 27 3.68 -7.20 13.03
C ARG A 27 2.41 -7.34 12.18
N SER A 28 2.05 -6.30 11.43
CA SER A 28 0.86 -6.32 10.59
C SER A 28 0.97 -7.37 9.48
N PHE A 29 2.15 -7.49 8.87
CA PHE A 29 2.39 -8.45 7.81
C PHE A 29 2.31 -9.90 8.32
N ALA A 30 2.87 -10.20 9.50
CA ALA A 30 2.74 -11.54 10.11
C ALA A 30 1.29 -11.97 10.34
N GLN A 31 0.40 -11.04 10.70
CA GLN A 31 -1.02 -11.32 10.83
C GLN A 31 -1.68 -11.61 9.50
N ILE A 32 -1.35 -10.85 8.46
CA ILE A 32 -1.85 -11.10 7.11
C ILE A 32 -1.44 -12.49 6.66
N LYS A 33 -0.17 -12.88 6.86
CA LYS A 33 0.31 -14.22 6.54
C LYS A 33 -0.49 -15.33 7.25
N SER A 34 -0.95 -15.06 8.47
CA SER A 34 -1.66 -16.03 9.31
C SER A 34 -3.16 -16.12 9.01
N ASN A 35 -3.78 -15.04 8.49
CA ASN A 35 -5.23 -14.93 8.33
C ASN A 35 -5.69 -14.90 6.87
N VAL A 36 -4.84 -14.42 5.96
CA VAL A 36 -5.18 -14.17 4.57
C VAL A 36 -4.21 -14.99 3.73
N GLY A 37 -4.61 -16.22 3.41
CA GLY A 37 -3.79 -17.10 2.59
C GLY A 37 -3.55 -16.48 1.22
N ILE A 38 -2.32 -15.99 0.99
CA ILE A 38 -1.81 -15.48 -0.28
C ILE A 38 -0.62 -16.31 -0.74
N THR A 39 -0.35 -16.28 -2.05
CA THR A 39 0.95 -16.74 -2.55
C THR A 39 1.97 -15.60 -2.46
N TYR A 40 3.26 -15.91 -2.42
CA TYR A 40 4.32 -14.92 -2.17
C TYR A 40 5.24 -14.78 -3.39
N ARG A 41 4.67 -14.61 -4.59
CA ARG A 41 5.49 -14.47 -5.81
C ARG A 41 5.75 -13.01 -6.13
N THR A 42 4.70 -12.20 -6.20
CA THR A 42 4.77 -10.84 -6.75
C THR A 42 4.10 -9.83 -5.83
N ALA A 43 4.84 -8.78 -5.48
CA ALA A 43 4.32 -7.67 -4.70
C ALA A 43 4.60 -6.31 -5.37
N ILE A 44 3.77 -5.32 -5.08
CA ILE A 44 4.05 -3.91 -5.36
C ILE A 44 3.87 -3.05 -4.11
N ASP A 45 4.85 -2.18 -3.86
CA ASP A 45 4.87 -1.16 -2.81
C ASP A 45 4.60 0.22 -3.44
N ILE A 46 3.42 0.79 -3.19
CA ILE A 46 2.96 2.05 -3.79
C ILE A 46 3.19 3.21 -2.82
N GLY A 47 3.93 4.22 -3.27
CA GLY A 47 4.45 5.28 -2.39
C GLY A 47 5.58 4.73 -1.53
N CYS A 48 6.54 4.03 -2.16
CA CYS A 48 7.57 3.31 -1.44
C CYS A 48 8.59 4.21 -0.71
N GLY A 49 8.55 5.53 -0.97
CA GLY A 49 9.52 6.49 -0.49
C GLY A 49 10.94 6.04 -0.80
N ASN A 50 11.80 6.04 0.21
CA ASN A 50 13.19 5.57 0.10
C ASN A 50 13.37 4.04 -0.08
N GLY A 51 12.29 3.27 -0.22
CA GLY A 51 12.34 1.85 -0.56
C GLY A 51 12.49 0.87 0.60
N ARG A 52 12.42 1.33 1.85
CA ARG A 52 12.67 0.50 3.04
C ARG A 52 11.74 -0.69 3.15
N ILE A 53 10.44 -0.51 2.90
CA ILE A 53 9.46 -1.59 3.01
C ILE A 53 9.55 -2.51 1.80
N ALA A 54 9.67 -1.99 0.58
CA ALA A 54 10.02 -2.78 -0.60
C ALA A 54 11.24 -3.71 -0.37
N ALA A 55 12.30 -3.21 0.27
CA ALA A 55 13.48 -4.01 0.61
C ALA A 55 13.22 -5.10 1.67
N ARG A 56 12.21 -4.90 2.52
CA ARG A 56 11.77 -5.89 3.51
C ARG A 56 10.85 -6.94 2.87
N LEU A 57 9.96 -6.53 1.96
CA LEU A 57 9.11 -7.40 1.14
C LEU A 57 9.96 -8.33 0.26
N ALA A 58 11.09 -7.85 -0.22
CA ALA A 58 12.04 -8.63 -1.02
C ALA A 58 12.57 -9.90 -0.32
N GLY A 59 12.49 -9.97 1.02
CA GLY A 59 12.81 -11.18 1.79
C GLY A 59 11.68 -12.19 1.90
N GLU A 60 10.48 -11.87 1.41
CA GLU A 60 9.28 -12.71 1.48
C GLU A 60 8.75 -13.06 0.07
N PHE A 61 8.94 -12.18 -0.92
CA PHE A 61 8.42 -12.33 -2.28
C PHE A 61 9.52 -12.62 -3.32
N ASP A 62 9.19 -13.40 -4.35
CA ASP A 62 10.11 -13.68 -5.46
C ASP A 62 10.48 -12.41 -6.24
N SER A 63 9.52 -11.48 -6.42
CA SER A 63 9.70 -10.20 -7.12
C SER A 63 8.89 -9.08 -6.47
N VAL A 64 9.51 -7.91 -6.35
CA VAL A 64 8.88 -6.71 -5.79
C VAL A 64 9.03 -5.54 -6.76
N VAL A 65 7.93 -4.82 -7.01
CA VAL A 65 7.96 -3.52 -7.68
C VAL A 65 7.81 -2.43 -6.60
N ALA A 66 8.64 -1.41 -6.66
CA ALA A 66 8.58 -0.27 -5.75
C ALA A 66 8.35 1.00 -6.58
N ILE A 67 7.24 1.71 -6.34
CA ILE A 67 6.92 2.92 -7.09
C ILE A 67 6.79 4.12 -6.17
N ASP A 68 7.42 5.23 -6.56
CA ASP A 68 7.29 6.53 -5.91
C ASP A 68 7.59 7.66 -6.92
N PRO A 69 6.77 8.72 -7.02
CA PRO A 69 7.04 9.81 -7.95
C PRO A 69 8.16 10.78 -7.51
N TYR A 70 8.52 10.79 -6.22
CA TYR A 70 9.36 11.82 -5.62
C TYR A 70 10.69 11.31 -5.12
N ASP A 71 10.66 10.25 -4.31
CA ASP A 71 11.83 9.80 -3.59
C ASP A 71 12.72 8.92 -4.46
N ASP A 72 14.02 9.12 -4.29
CA ASP A 72 15.00 8.21 -4.83
C ASP A 72 15.18 7.02 -3.89
N TYR A 73 15.24 5.83 -4.47
CA TYR A 73 15.46 4.60 -3.75
C TYR A 73 16.83 4.63 -3.05
N HIS A 74 16.85 4.46 -1.72
CA HIS A 74 18.09 4.61 -0.96
C HIS A 74 19.05 3.42 -1.22
N PRO A 75 20.36 3.64 -1.42
CA PRO A 75 21.30 2.58 -1.78
C PRO A 75 21.34 1.37 -0.82
N SER A 76 21.15 1.60 0.49
CA SER A 76 21.12 0.51 1.49
C SER A 76 19.90 -0.42 1.36
N HIS A 77 18.86 0.01 0.64
CA HIS A 77 17.63 -0.75 0.45
C HIS A 77 17.66 -1.57 -0.84
N VAL A 78 18.66 -1.41 -1.71
CA VAL A 78 18.73 -2.13 -3.00
C VAL A 78 18.74 -3.64 -2.77
N ARG A 79 17.88 -4.37 -3.50
CA ARG A 79 17.79 -5.83 -3.51
C ARG A 79 17.72 -6.32 -4.96
N GLY A 80 18.27 -7.51 -5.23
CA GLY A 80 18.35 -8.05 -6.59
C GLY A 80 17.00 -8.37 -7.24
N ASN A 81 15.94 -8.52 -6.43
CA ASN A 81 14.57 -8.79 -6.85
C ASN A 81 13.60 -7.61 -6.65
N VAL A 82 14.13 -6.39 -6.44
CA VAL A 82 13.31 -5.17 -6.40
C VAL A 82 13.54 -4.35 -7.65
N SER A 83 12.46 -4.08 -8.38
CA SER A 83 12.44 -3.11 -9.49
C SER A 83 11.88 -1.79 -8.99
N HIS A 84 12.66 -0.72 -9.07
CA HIS A 84 12.22 0.62 -8.69
C HIS A 84 11.75 1.41 -9.92
N CYS A 85 10.58 2.04 -9.85
CA CYS A 85 10.04 2.88 -10.91
C CYS A 85 9.60 4.24 -10.35
N ARG A 86 10.14 5.31 -10.94
CA ARG A 86 9.75 6.67 -10.58
C ARG A 86 8.49 7.08 -11.34
N CYS A 87 7.32 6.80 -10.79
CA CYS A 87 6.02 7.11 -11.37
C CYS A 87 4.92 7.12 -10.31
N THR A 88 3.75 7.67 -10.64
CA THR A 88 2.56 7.50 -9.80
C THR A 88 1.87 6.15 -10.07
N TRP A 89 0.98 5.72 -9.17
CA TRP A 89 0.17 4.52 -9.41
C TRP A 89 -0.74 4.68 -10.63
N GLU A 90 -1.29 5.86 -10.87
CA GLU A 90 -2.14 6.17 -12.02
C GLU A 90 -1.38 5.98 -13.34
N GLU A 91 -0.13 6.40 -13.40
CA GLU A 91 0.75 6.30 -14.57
C GLU A 91 1.29 4.89 -14.79
N TYR A 92 1.62 4.18 -13.69
CA TYR A 92 2.23 2.85 -13.75
C TYR A 92 1.35 1.86 -14.54
N GLN A 93 1.95 1.11 -15.45
CA GLN A 93 1.26 0.07 -16.23
C GLN A 93 1.75 -1.30 -15.78
N PRO A 94 0.98 -2.05 -14.97
CA PRO A 94 1.35 -3.40 -14.55
C PRO A 94 1.61 -4.31 -15.75
N THR A 95 2.77 -4.96 -15.75
CA THR A 95 3.15 -5.97 -16.76
C THR A 95 2.90 -7.40 -16.28
N CYS A 96 2.53 -7.56 -15.01
CA CYS A 96 2.12 -8.80 -14.38
C CYS A 96 0.95 -8.55 -13.40
N LEU A 97 0.32 -9.63 -12.95
CA LEU A 97 -0.59 -9.61 -11.82
C LEU A 97 0.20 -9.75 -10.52
N PHE A 98 -0.34 -9.19 -9.43
CA PHE A 98 0.27 -9.18 -8.11
C PHE A 98 -0.47 -10.11 -7.14
N ASP A 99 0.28 -10.74 -6.25
CA ASP A 99 -0.28 -11.39 -5.06
C ASP A 99 -0.56 -10.39 -3.94
N LEU A 100 0.25 -9.32 -3.89
CA LEU A 100 0.13 -8.23 -2.93
C LEU A 100 0.26 -6.87 -3.63
N ILE A 101 -0.73 -6.00 -3.44
CA ILE A 101 -0.64 -4.57 -3.73
C ILE A 101 -0.69 -3.82 -2.40
N MET A 102 0.32 -3.03 -2.09
CA MET A 102 0.47 -2.43 -0.77
C MET A 102 0.52 -0.91 -0.83
N PHE A 103 -0.23 -0.27 0.07
CA PHE A 103 -0.17 1.14 0.41
C PHE A 103 0.21 1.27 1.88
N TRP A 104 1.45 1.64 2.18
CA TRP A 104 1.89 1.85 3.56
C TRP A 104 2.01 3.34 3.87
N GLY A 105 0.98 3.90 4.47
CA GLY A 105 0.91 5.33 4.77
C GLY A 105 0.84 6.21 3.53
N SER A 106 0.30 5.70 2.43
CA SER A 106 0.24 6.39 1.13
C SER A 106 -1.16 6.45 0.52
N PHE A 107 -2.13 5.68 1.00
CA PHE A 107 -3.46 5.59 0.37
C PHE A 107 -4.26 6.91 0.46
N TYR A 108 -4.12 7.66 1.55
CA TYR A 108 -4.80 8.95 1.75
C TYR A 108 -4.47 9.98 0.65
N LEU A 109 -3.35 9.81 -0.07
CA LEU A 109 -2.94 10.69 -1.15
C LEU A 109 -3.87 10.60 -2.38
N PHE A 110 -4.70 9.55 -2.45
CA PHE A 110 -5.64 9.28 -3.53
C PHE A 110 -7.09 9.68 -3.19
N SER A 111 -7.29 10.63 -2.26
CA SER A 111 -8.61 11.02 -1.74
C SER A 111 -9.65 11.39 -2.80
N ASP A 112 -9.21 11.84 -3.97
CA ASP A 112 -10.11 12.34 -5.02
C ASP A 112 -10.61 11.23 -5.97
N ASP A 113 -9.95 10.07 -6.01
CA ASP A 113 -10.34 8.92 -6.85
C ASP A 113 -9.97 7.56 -6.21
N GLY A 114 -10.31 7.38 -4.93
CA GLY A 114 -10.08 6.12 -4.23
C GLY A 114 -10.71 4.93 -4.97
N ALA A 115 -11.91 5.11 -5.54
CA ALA A 115 -12.62 4.03 -6.24
C ALA A 115 -11.89 3.62 -7.53
N GLY A 116 -11.37 4.57 -8.31
CA GLY A 116 -10.54 4.28 -9.48
C GLY A 116 -9.24 3.56 -9.11
N VAL A 117 -8.60 3.98 -8.02
CA VAL A 117 -7.40 3.33 -7.49
C VAL A 117 -7.67 1.89 -7.11
N ILE A 118 -8.71 1.61 -6.32
CA ILE A 118 -9.00 0.23 -5.92
C ILE A 118 -9.46 -0.62 -7.11
N ARG A 119 -10.22 -0.08 -8.07
CA ARG A 119 -10.54 -0.80 -9.33
C ARG A 119 -9.29 -1.24 -10.06
N LYS A 120 -8.30 -0.34 -10.19
CA LYS A 120 -7.02 -0.68 -10.81
C LYS A 120 -6.25 -1.74 -9.99
N CYS A 121 -6.34 -1.69 -8.66
CA CYS A 121 -5.76 -2.75 -7.83
C CYS A 121 -6.43 -4.10 -8.12
N ALA A 122 -7.76 -4.16 -8.11
CA ALA A 122 -8.52 -5.40 -8.38
C ALA A 122 -8.19 -6.01 -9.75
N SER A 123 -8.06 -5.18 -10.79
CA SER A 123 -7.67 -5.64 -12.13
C SER A 123 -6.21 -6.07 -12.23
N SER A 124 -5.37 -5.67 -11.27
CA SER A 124 -3.94 -5.97 -11.22
C SER A 124 -3.60 -7.09 -10.23
N LEU A 125 -4.58 -7.68 -9.55
CA LEU A 125 -4.39 -8.80 -8.63
C LEU A 125 -4.59 -10.15 -9.32
N CYS A 126 -3.78 -11.13 -8.90
CA CYS A 126 -4.06 -12.55 -9.10
C CYS A 126 -5.33 -12.96 -8.34
N ASP A 127 -5.95 -14.06 -8.75
CA ASP A 127 -7.00 -14.70 -7.95
C ASP A 127 -6.42 -15.12 -6.59
N GLY A 128 -7.12 -14.81 -5.51
CA GLY A 128 -6.62 -14.97 -4.13
C GLY A 128 -5.64 -13.87 -3.68
N GLY A 129 -5.26 -12.93 -4.54
CA GLY A 129 -4.37 -11.81 -4.21
C GLY A 129 -5.05 -10.75 -3.34
N VAL A 130 -4.24 -9.88 -2.74
CA VAL A 130 -4.72 -8.90 -1.74
C VAL A 130 -4.23 -7.47 -1.97
N VAL A 131 -5.09 -6.51 -1.64
CA VAL A 131 -4.70 -5.12 -1.39
C VAL A 131 -4.51 -4.94 0.12
N LEU A 132 -3.37 -4.42 0.54
CA LEU A 132 -3.05 -4.06 1.93
C LEU A 132 -2.93 -2.54 2.04
N ILE A 133 -3.78 -1.93 2.85
CA ILE A 133 -3.75 -0.50 3.14
C ILE A 133 -3.45 -0.32 4.62
N ALA A 134 -2.33 0.31 4.94
CA ALA A 134 -1.94 0.66 6.30
C ALA A 134 -1.95 2.17 6.47
N ASP A 135 -2.92 2.70 7.20
CA ASP A 135 -3.06 4.13 7.47
C ASP A 135 -2.51 4.48 8.84
N ASP A 136 -1.75 5.59 8.92
CA ASP A 136 -1.24 6.10 10.19
C ASP A 136 -2.36 6.77 10.99
N ILE A 137 -2.71 6.19 12.14
CA ILE A 137 -3.80 6.65 13.00
C ILE A 137 -3.44 7.97 13.67
N SER A 138 -2.16 8.27 13.91
CA SER A 138 -1.75 9.56 14.46
C SER A 138 -2.04 10.72 13.49
N ARG A 139 -2.22 10.42 12.20
CA ARG A 139 -2.68 11.38 11.19
C ARG A 139 -4.21 11.63 11.22
N ASN A 140 -4.99 10.90 12.03
CA ASN A 140 -6.42 11.18 12.31
C ASN A 140 -6.66 12.45 13.14
N ILE A 141 -5.62 13.16 13.55
CA ILE A 141 -5.80 14.44 14.25
C ILE A 141 -6.17 15.55 13.25
N ASP A 142 -5.91 15.33 11.95
CA ASP A 142 -6.36 16.18 10.85
C ASP A 142 -7.49 15.51 10.05
N ARG A 143 -8.54 16.28 9.71
CA ARG A 143 -9.73 15.87 8.93
C ARG A 143 -9.47 15.04 7.65
N ALA A 144 -8.24 15.04 7.14
CA ALA A 144 -7.86 14.32 5.92
C ALA A 144 -7.92 12.79 6.08
N ALA A 145 -7.63 12.24 7.26
CA ALA A 145 -7.63 10.79 7.46
C ALA A 145 -9.04 10.22 7.69
N ASP A 146 -9.96 10.99 8.29
CA ASP A 146 -11.39 10.64 8.32
C ASP A 146 -11.98 10.60 6.89
N VAL A 147 -11.64 11.58 6.06
CA VAL A 147 -12.01 11.61 4.64
C VAL A 147 -11.41 10.40 3.90
N ALA A 148 -10.15 10.05 4.15
CA ALA A 148 -9.53 8.87 3.55
C ALA A 148 -10.24 7.57 3.95
N LYS A 149 -10.69 7.45 5.21
CA LYS A 149 -11.47 6.30 5.70
C LYS A 149 -12.83 6.21 5.02
N ASP A 150 -13.59 7.30 4.99
CA ASP A 150 -14.91 7.34 4.34
C ASP A 150 -14.79 7.07 2.84
N ASN A 151 -13.74 7.61 2.21
CA ASN A 151 -13.43 7.32 0.82
C ASN A 151 -13.05 5.85 0.60
N LEU A 152 -12.29 5.22 1.50
CA LEU A 152 -11.96 3.81 1.40
C LEU A 152 -13.22 2.94 1.52
N ILE A 153 -14.09 3.22 2.49
CA ILE A 153 -15.36 2.51 2.67
C ILE A 153 -16.23 2.66 1.42
N TYR A 154 -16.43 3.89 0.95
CA TYR A 154 -17.21 4.16 -0.26
C TYR A 154 -16.61 3.48 -1.50
N SER A 155 -15.28 3.50 -1.63
CA SER A 155 -14.55 2.85 -2.71
C SER A 155 -14.80 1.35 -2.72
N ILE A 156 -14.67 0.69 -1.55
CA ILE A 156 -14.95 -0.73 -1.37
C ILE A 156 -16.41 -1.07 -1.70
N GLU A 157 -17.37 -0.26 -1.22
CA GLU A 157 -18.79 -0.48 -1.50
C GLU A 157 -19.10 -0.38 -3.00
N SER A 158 -18.44 0.56 -3.70
CA SER A 158 -18.66 0.79 -5.14
C SER A 158 -18.14 -0.33 -6.05
N ILE A 159 -17.28 -1.22 -5.54
CA ILE A 159 -16.57 -2.26 -6.32
C ILE A 159 -16.80 -3.67 -5.79
N ARG A 160 -17.79 -3.84 -4.90
CA ARG A 160 -18.05 -5.07 -4.14
C ARG A 160 -18.26 -6.35 -4.99
N GLY A 161 -18.31 -6.23 -6.32
CA GLY A 161 -18.33 -7.34 -7.28
C GLY A 161 -16.96 -7.86 -7.74
N ASP A 162 -15.87 -7.11 -7.53
CA ASP A 162 -14.50 -7.47 -7.96
C ASP A 162 -13.56 -7.82 -6.79
N LEU A 163 -13.89 -7.35 -5.57
CA LEU A 163 -13.20 -7.65 -4.32
C LEU A 163 -14.25 -8.05 -3.28
N HIS A 164 -14.09 -9.24 -2.68
CA HIS A 164 -15.19 -9.92 -2.00
C HIS A 164 -15.02 -9.98 -0.48
N GLU A 165 -13.79 -10.02 0.04
CA GLU A 165 -13.53 -10.10 1.48
C GLU A 165 -12.72 -8.91 1.97
N VAL A 166 -13.28 -8.23 2.97
CA VAL A 166 -12.63 -7.12 3.68
C VAL A 166 -12.28 -7.62 5.07
N TYR A 167 -10.99 -7.63 5.38
CA TYR A 167 -10.51 -7.89 6.73
C TYR A 167 -9.92 -6.59 7.30
N GLU A 168 -10.54 -6.04 8.33
CA GLU A 168 -9.87 -5.05 9.17
C GLU A 168 -9.07 -5.83 10.21
N LEU A 169 -7.77 -6.03 9.93
CA LEU A 169 -7.01 -7.04 10.65
C LEU A 169 -6.42 -6.52 11.95
N ILE A 170 -5.99 -5.26 12.04
CA ILE A 170 -5.47 -4.68 13.29
C ILE A 170 -5.49 -3.15 13.30
N GLN A 171 -5.80 -2.62 14.48
CA GLN A 171 -5.41 -1.30 14.96
C GLN A 171 -4.32 -1.51 16.02
N ASN A 172 -3.07 -1.14 15.72
CA ASN A 172 -2.10 -0.85 16.79
C ASN A 172 -2.12 0.66 17.07
N ASP A 173 -1.37 1.14 18.07
CA ASP A 173 -1.41 2.56 18.44
C ASP A 173 -1.07 3.52 17.28
N TYR A 174 -0.43 3.01 16.22
CA TYR A 174 0.08 3.79 15.10
C TYR A 174 -0.61 3.52 13.77
N TYR A 175 -1.07 2.29 13.51
CA TYR A 175 -1.59 1.91 12.19
C TYR A 175 -2.91 1.18 12.25
N ARG A 176 -3.84 1.58 11.36
CA ARG A 176 -5.02 0.81 10.97
C ARG A 176 -4.68 0.05 9.70
N VAL A 177 -4.91 -1.26 9.68
CA VAL A 177 -4.65 -2.09 8.50
C VAL A 177 -5.95 -2.67 7.96
N THR A 178 -6.25 -2.32 6.72
CA THR A 178 -7.35 -2.86 5.92
C THR A 178 -6.79 -3.77 4.84
N VAL A 179 -7.35 -4.97 4.72
CA VAL A 179 -7.00 -5.93 3.67
C VAL A 179 -8.22 -6.26 2.83
N LEU A 180 -8.06 -6.18 1.52
CA LEU A 180 -9.09 -6.52 0.53
C LEU A 180 -8.61 -7.72 -0.27
N LYS A 181 -9.39 -8.80 -0.30
CA LYS A 181 -9.02 -10.03 -1.03
C LYS A 181 -9.87 -10.21 -2.29
N LYS A 182 -9.20 -10.58 -3.38
CA LYS A 182 -9.81 -11.03 -4.63
C LYS A 182 -10.11 -12.52 -4.55
N ILE A 183 -11.33 -12.93 -4.93
CA ILE A 183 -11.73 -14.34 -5.01
C ILE A 183 -11.71 -14.77 -6.47
#